data_AF-A0A383BPC3-F1
#
_entry.id   AF-A0A383BPC3-F1
#
_cell.length_a   1.000
_cell.length_b   1.000
_cell.length_c   1.000
_cell.angle_alpha   90.00
_cell.angle_beta   90.00
_cell.angle_gamma   90.00
#
_symmetry.space_group_name_H-M   'P 1'
#
loop_
_entity.id
_entity.type
_entity.pdbx_description
1 polymer ?
#
loop_
_entity_poly.entity_id
_entity_poly.type
_entity_poly.pdbx_seq_one_letter_code
_entity_poly.pdbx_strand_id
1 'polypeptide(L)'
;MEHSIHRQLKSLYVTDSDRHEVAVDGYRIDAVDGERLIEIQYGSLGAIRNKIRRLLRSHDVLVVKPLVERKQLLKRDVPEGPVVSTRKSPKKQTLWNLFDDLVHFVDVFPHPRLELEVLMTLQDEYRLPAEKKRRVCRGYVVEDRLLDEVTGRAMLRTVDDLLAMLPQS
;
A
#
# COMPACT_ATOMS: atom_id res chain seq x y z
N MET A 1 -13.72 -3.08 -5.63
CA MET A 1 -13.00 -4.29 -6.08
C MET A 1 -11.61 -4.17 -5.52
N GLU A 2 -11.19 -5.16 -4.73
CA GLU A 2 -9.80 -5.26 -4.30
C GLU A 2 -8.95 -5.59 -5.53
N HIS A 3 -7.87 -4.84 -5.76
CA HIS A 3 -6.95 -5.14 -6.84
C HIS A 3 -6.04 -6.31 -6.46
N SER A 4 -5.60 -7.10 -7.43
CA SER A 4 -4.72 -8.25 -7.22
C SER A 4 -3.46 -7.91 -6.41
N ILE A 5 -2.96 -6.68 -6.56
CA ILE A 5 -1.82 -6.17 -5.82
C ILE A 5 -2.00 -6.24 -4.29
N HIS A 6 -3.22 -6.01 -3.79
CA HIS A 6 -3.48 -6.02 -2.34
C HIS A 6 -3.40 -7.45 -1.80
N ARG A 7 -3.94 -8.43 -2.54
CA ARG A 7 -3.77 -9.86 -2.25
C ARG A 7 -2.30 -10.30 -2.35
N GLN A 8 -1.56 -9.85 -3.36
CA GLN A 8 -0.14 -10.17 -3.50
C GLN A 8 0.65 -9.65 -2.30
N LEU A 9 0.39 -8.42 -1.85
CA LEU A 9 1.04 -7.86 -0.67
C LEU A 9 0.68 -8.60 0.61
N LYS A 10 -0.60 -8.95 0.86
CA LYS A 10 -0.99 -9.80 2.01
C LYS A 10 -0.19 -11.11 2.02
N SER A 11 -0.07 -11.73 0.84
CA SER A 11 0.64 -13.00 0.65
C SER A 11 2.16 -12.91 0.86
N LEU A 12 2.76 -11.72 0.78
CA LEU A 12 4.19 -11.53 1.13
C LEU A 12 4.45 -11.70 2.62
N TYR A 13 3.45 -11.48 3.46
CA TYR A 13 3.57 -11.55 4.91
C TYR A 13 2.97 -12.83 5.47
N VAL A 14 1.80 -13.24 4.98
CA VAL A 14 1.09 -14.42 5.45
C VAL A 14 0.64 -15.23 4.25
N THR A 15 1.17 -16.44 4.09
CA THR A 15 0.84 -17.32 2.96
C THR A 15 -0.53 -17.98 3.10
N ASP A 16 -0.99 -18.17 4.34
CA ASP A 16 -2.30 -18.73 4.65
C ASP A 16 -3.42 -17.69 4.42
N SER A 17 -4.27 -17.95 3.43
CA SER A 17 -5.37 -17.06 3.07
C SER A 17 -6.48 -16.99 4.12
N ASP A 18 -6.63 -17.99 4.97
CA ASP A 18 -7.66 -17.99 6.04
C ASP A 18 -7.35 -16.94 7.12
N ARG A 19 -6.10 -16.48 7.13
CA ARG A 19 -5.60 -15.43 8.03
C ARG A 19 -5.65 -14.04 7.39
N HIS A 20 -6.19 -13.92 6.17
CA HIS A 20 -6.42 -12.64 5.51
C HIS A 20 -7.82 -12.11 5.83
N GLU A 21 -7.96 -10.79 5.90
CA GLU A 21 -9.26 -10.12 6.03
C GLU A 21 -10.09 -10.51 7.28
N VAL A 22 -9.39 -10.79 8.38
CA VAL A 22 -9.94 -11.28 9.65
C VAL A 22 -10.57 -10.16 10.47
N ALA A 23 -11.70 -10.42 11.13
CA ALA A 23 -12.30 -9.47 12.06
C ALA A 23 -11.64 -9.53 13.45
N VAL A 24 -11.08 -8.42 13.92
CA VAL A 24 -10.43 -8.27 15.24
C VAL A 24 -10.88 -6.95 15.87
N ASP A 25 -11.37 -6.98 17.11
CA ASP A 25 -11.80 -5.80 17.88
C ASP A 25 -12.75 -4.84 17.13
N GLY A 26 -13.62 -5.41 16.28
CA GLY A 26 -14.59 -4.65 15.47
C GLY A 26 -14.02 -4.02 14.19
N TYR A 27 -12.77 -4.32 13.84
CA TYR A 27 -12.15 -3.93 12.58
C TYR A 27 -11.85 -5.15 11.70
N ARG A 28 -11.85 -4.94 10.39
CA ARG A 28 -11.33 -5.93 9.43
C ARG A 28 -9.85 -5.69 9.20
N ILE A 29 -9.02 -6.68 9.50
CA ILE A 29 -7.55 -6.64 9.42
C ILE A 29 -7.07 -7.32 8.15
N ASP A 30 -6.10 -6.74 7.44
CA ASP A 30 -5.68 -7.27 6.14
C ASP A 30 -5.04 -8.65 6.25
N ALA A 31 -4.15 -8.85 7.23
CA ALA A 31 -3.62 -10.17 7.56
C ALA A 31 -3.24 -10.28 9.05
N VAL A 32 -3.20 -11.51 9.56
CA VAL A 32 -2.77 -11.81 10.93
C VAL A 32 -1.58 -12.77 10.88
N ASP A 33 -0.47 -12.43 11.54
CA ASP A 33 0.71 -13.29 11.70
C ASP A 33 1.02 -13.53 13.20
N GLY A 34 1.05 -14.78 13.66
CA GLY A 34 0.83 -15.10 15.08
C GLY A 34 -0.28 -14.25 15.73
N GLU A 35 0.10 -13.44 16.72
CA GLU A 35 -0.74 -12.46 17.42
C GLU A 35 -0.62 -11.03 16.85
N ARG A 36 0.29 -10.81 15.90
CA ARG A 36 0.54 -9.52 15.26
C ARG A 36 -0.47 -9.27 14.15
N LEU A 37 -1.00 -8.06 14.13
CA LEU A 37 -1.93 -7.58 13.11
C LEU A 37 -1.16 -6.84 12.00
N ILE A 38 -1.50 -7.09 10.74
CA ILE A 38 -0.85 -6.49 9.57
C ILE A 38 -1.88 -5.69 8.77
N GLU A 39 -1.54 -4.44 8.46
CA GLU A 39 -2.38 -3.48 7.72
C GLU A 39 -1.61 -2.90 6.54
N ILE A 40 -2.10 -3.10 5.32
CA ILE A 40 -1.48 -2.63 4.09
C ILE A 40 -2.20 -1.37 3.60
N GLN A 41 -1.52 -0.22 3.71
CA GLN A 41 -2.13 1.07 3.45
C GLN A 41 -1.53 1.79 2.24
N TYR A 42 -2.24 1.74 1.11
CA TYR A 42 -1.90 2.53 -0.09
C TYR A 42 -2.22 4.01 0.05
N GLY A 43 -3.38 4.31 0.64
CA GLY A 43 -3.85 5.67 0.86
C GLY A 43 -3.08 6.38 1.98
N SER A 44 -3.55 7.54 2.41
CA SER A 44 -2.87 8.25 3.49
C SER A 44 -2.88 7.45 4.79
N LEU A 45 -1.77 7.49 5.55
CA LEU A 45 -1.71 6.88 6.89
C LEU A 45 -2.74 7.51 7.84
N GLY A 46 -3.03 8.80 7.66
CA GLY A 46 -4.07 9.50 8.42
C GLY A 46 -5.46 8.85 8.33
N ALA A 47 -5.77 8.14 7.24
CA ALA A 47 -7.05 7.47 7.05
C ALA A 47 -7.25 6.26 7.97
N ILE A 48 -6.16 5.60 8.39
CA ILE A 48 -6.20 4.45 9.29
C ILE A 48 -5.82 4.80 10.73
N ARG A 49 -5.44 6.05 11.00
CA ARG A 49 -4.97 6.54 12.30
C ARG A 49 -5.80 6.05 13.50
N ASN A 50 -7.12 6.26 13.46
CA ASN A 50 -7.99 5.92 14.59
C ASN A 50 -8.10 4.41 14.80
N LYS A 51 -8.13 3.63 13.70
CA LYS A 51 -8.12 2.17 13.72
C LYS A 51 -6.83 1.67 14.38
N ILE A 52 -5.67 2.11 13.88
CA ILE A 52 -4.37 1.69 14.41
C ILE A 52 -4.23 2.08 15.89
N ARG A 53 -4.56 3.31 16.27
CA ARG A 53 -4.54 3.74 17.68
C ARG A 53 -5.38 2.84 18.59
N ARG A 54 -6.54 2.36 18.11
CA ARG A 54 -7.41 1.49 18.90
C ARG A 54 -6.80 0.10 19.07
N LEU A 55 -6.30 -0.49 17.98
CA LEU A 55 -5.67 -1.81 17.98
C LEU A 55 -4.42 -1.86 18.85
N LEU A 56 -3.60 -0.79 18.80
CA LEU A 56 -2.37 -0.63 19.59
C LEU A 56 -2.60 -0.59 21.11
N ARG A 57 -3.84 -0.69 21.61
CA ARG A 57 -4.14 -0.85 23.04
C ARG A 57 -3.95 -2.29 23.54
N SER A 58 -4.08 -3.26 22.64
CA SER A 58 -4.07 -4.69 22.97
C SER A 58 -3.17 -5.51 22.04
N HIS A 59 -2.79 -4.98 20.89
CA HIS A 59 -2.12 -5.75 19.84
C HIS A 59 -0.81 -5.11 19.38
N ASP A 60 0.11 -5.95 18.91
CA ASP A 60 1.22 -5.54 18.07
C ASP A 60 0.73 -5.37 16.64
N VAL A 61 1.08 -4.25 16.02
CA VAL A 61 0.60 -3.87 14.70
C VAL A 61 1.77 -3.54 13.79
N LEU A 62 1.80 -4.18 12.63
CA LEU A 62 2.64 -3.80 11.50
C LEU A 62 1.78 -3.05 10.48
N VAL A 63 2.09 -1.79 10.25
CA VAL A 63 1.55 -1.03 9.12
C VAL A 63 2.55 -1.12 7.97
N VAL A 64 2.09 -1.65 6.84
CA VAL A 64 2.84 -1.72 5.59
C VAL A 64 2.38 -0.57 4.71
N LYS A 65 3.32 0.27 4.29
CA LYS A 65 3.09 1.44 3.44
C LYS A 65 3.79 1.25 2.09
N PRO A 66 3.10 0.72 1.06
CA PRO A 66 3.64 0.67 -0.28
C PRO A 66 3.77 2.06 -0.88
N LEU A 67 4.95 2.38 -1.39
CA LEU A 67 5.25 3.55 -2.21
C LEU A 67 5.55 3.09 -3.64
N VAL A 68 4.88 3.73 -4.60
CA VAL A 68 4.98 3.37 -6.02
C VAL A 68 6.23 4.00 -6.62
N GLU A 69 7.37 3.32 -6.57
CA GLU A 69 8.62 3.81 -7.17
C GLU A 69 8.45 4.00 -8.68
N ARG A 70 7.87 3.00 -9.33
CA ARG A 70 7.55 3.04 -10.76
C ARG A 70 6.23 2.33 -11.00
N LYS A 71 5.48 2.84 -11.97
CA LYS A 71 4.26 2.21 -12.45
C LYS A 71 4.27 2.10 -13.98
N GLN A 72 4.08 0.91 -14.52
CA GLN A 72 3.75 0.72 -15.93
C GLN A 72 2.24 0.79 -16.14
N LEU A 73 1.84 1.36 -17.25
CA LEU A 73 0.44 1.50 -17.65
C LEU A 73 0.25 0.64 -18.90
N LEU A 74 -0.50 -0.45 -18.74
CA LEU A 74 -0.75 -1.44 -19.78
C LEU A 74 -2.18 -1.26 -20.27
N LYS A 75 -2.35 -0.89 -21.53
CA LYS A 75 -3.67 -0.75 -22.14
C LYS A 75 -4.10 -2.06 -22.78
N ARG A 76 -5.34 -2.47 -22.53
CA ARG A 76 -6.07 -3.50 -23.26
C ARG A 76 -7.30 -2.87 -23.91
N ASP A 77 -7.79 -3.44 -25.00
CA ASP A 77 -9.05 -3.01 -25.62
C ASP A 77 -10.26 -3.80 -25.11
N VAL A 78 -10.04 -5.02 -24.61
CA VAL A 78 -11.04 -5.89 -23.99
C VAL A 78 -10.50 -6.49 -22.69
N PRO A 79 -11.37 -6.81 -21.71
CA PRO A 79 -10.95 -7.46 -20.47
C PRO A 79 -10.12 -8.71 -20.75
N GLU A 80 -9.04 -8.88 -19.98
CA GLU A 80 -8.10 -10.02 -20.06
C GLU A 80 -7.44 -10.24 -21.45
N GLY A 81 -7.62 -9.32 -22.40
CA GLY A 81 -7.02 -9.39 -23.74
C GLY A 81 -5.51 -9.10 -23.77
N PRO A 82 -4.87 -9.18 -24.96
CA PRO A 82 -3.47 -8.80 -25.11
C PRO A 82 -3.27 -7.30 -24.83
N VAL A 83 -2.09 -6.97 -24.31
CA VAL A 83 -1.69 -5.57 -24.11
C VAL A 83 -1.41 -4.93 -25.47
N VAL A 84 -2.13 -3.86 -25.78
CA VAL A 84 -2.02 -3.13 -27.06
C VAL A 84 -1.08 -1.93 -26.99
N SER A 85 -0.77 -1.46 -25.78
CA SER A 85 0.18 -0.37 -25.55
C SER A 85 0.70 -0.40 -24.12
N THR A 86 2.00 -0.12 -23.97
CA THR A 86 2.67 -0.01 -22.67
C THR A 86 3.38 1.33 -22.58
N ARG A 87 3.25 2.02 -21.45
CA ARG A 87 4.11 3.17 -21.14
C ARG A 87 4.36 3.30 -19.64
N LYS A 88 5.41 4.04 -19.27
CA LYS A 88 5.63 4.43 -17.87
C LYS A 88 4.64 5.52 -17.44
N SER A 89 4.15 5.43 -16.22
CA SER A 89 3.43 6.51 -15.55
C SER A 89 4.42 7.64 -15.20
N PRO A 90 4.03 8.93 -15.37
CA PRO A 90 4.84 10.03 -14.87
C PRO A 90 4.80 10.14 -13.34
N LYS A 91 3.78 9.57 -12.69
CA LYS A 91 3.67 9.51 -11.23
C LYS A 91 4.63 8.44 -10.71
N LYS A 92 5.51 8.88 -9.81
CA LYS A 92 6.44 8.08 -9.02
C LYS A 92 6.48 8.63 -7.60
N GLN A 93 6.72 7.75 -6.65
CA GLN A 93 6.94 8.09 -5.25
C GLN A 93 8.37 7.72 -4.87
N THR A 94 8.88 8.43 -3.89
CA THR A 94 10.15 8.17 -3.24
C THR A 94 9.89 8.01 -1.74
N LEU A 95 10.89 7.58 -0.97
CA LEU A 95 10.77 7.54 0.49
C LEU A 95 10.32 8.88 1.09
N TRP A 96 10.61 10.01 0.43
CA TRP A 96 10.16 11.33 0.88
C TRP A 96 8.63 11.48 0.96
N ASN A 97 7.89 10.75 0.13
CA ASN A 97 6.44 10.75 0.18
C ASN A 97 5.87 10.14 1.46
N LEU A 98 6.69 9.42 2.23
CA LEU A 98 6.31 8.96 3.56
C LEU A 98 6.07 10.14 4.51
N PHE A 99 6.91 11.18 4.44
CA PHE A 99 6.83 12.31 5.39
C PHE A 99 5.51 13.07 5.26
N ASP A 100 4.99 13.21 4.03
CA ASP A 100 3.66 13.79 3.79
C ASP A 100 2.56 13.02 4.56
N ASP A 101 2.68 11.70 4.65
CA ASP A 101 1.73 10.86 5.37
C ASP A 101 1.96 10.85 6.88
N LEU A 102 3.21 10.90 7.31
CA LEU A 102 3.58 10.90 8.73
C LEU A 102 3.04 12.11 9.47
N VAL A 103 2.94 13.28 8.84
CA VAL A 103 2.34 14.50 9.45
C VAL A 103 0.93 14.22 10.00
N HIS A 104 0.18 13.33 9.36
CA HIS A 104 -1.17 12.96 9.79
C HIS A 104 -1.23 11.73 10.71
N PHE A 105 -0.06 11.19 11.08
CA PHE A 105 0.11 9.95 11.84
C PHE A 105 1.06 10.08 13.04
N VAL A 106 1.59 11.29 13.30
CA VAL A 106 2.52 11.63 14.41
C VAL A 106 1.97 11.34 15.81
N ASP A 107 0.64 11.29 15.94
CA ASP A 107 -0.07 10.99 17.18
C ASP A 107 -0.33 9.48 17.37
N VAL A 108 0.26 8.65 16.51
CA VAL A 108 0.21 7.18 16.54
C VAL A 108 1.61 6.58 16.42
N PHE A 109 2.44 7.11 15.53
CA PHE A 109 3.85 6.72 15.41
C PHE A 109 4.76 7.81 16.00
N PRO A 110 5.75 7.46 16.84
CA PRO A 110 6.17 6.10 17.23
C PRO A 110 5.31 5.51 18.37
N HIS A 111 5.28 4.18 18.46
CA HIS A 111 4.66 3.46 19.57
C HIS A 111 5.34 2.10 19.78
N PRO A 112 5.53 1.60 21.02
CA PRO A 112 6.27 0.35 21.29
C PRO A 112 5.70 -0.90 20.61
N ARG A 113 4.39 -0.89 20.32
CA ARG A 113 3.66 -1.97 19.63
C ARG A 113 3.40 -1.70 18.14
N LEU A 114 4.03 -0.66 17.58
CA LEU A 114 3.83 -0.27 16.18
C LEU A 114 5.13 -0.36 15.41
N GLU A 115 5.09 -1.14 14.33
CA GLU A 115 6.13 -1.12 13.30
C GLU A 115 5.52 -0.52 12.02
N LEU A 116 6.27 0.36 11.34
CA LEU A 116 5.91 0.92 10.06
C LEU A 116 6.93 0.48 9.02
N GLU A 117 6.53 -0.40 8.11
CA GLU A 117 7.36 -0.85 7.00
C GLU A 117 6.99 -0.11 5.72
N VAL A 118 7.97 0.49 5.07
CA VAL A 118 7.80 1.16 3.79
C VAL A 118 8.37 0.28 2.69
N LEU A 119 7.52 -0.06 1.71
CA LEU A 119 7.90 -0.88 0.57
C LEU A 119 8.02 -0.01 -0.68
N MET A 120 9.19 0.04 -1.30
CA MET A 120 9.34 0.59 -2.64
C MET A 120 8.89 -0.47 -3.64
N THR A 121 7.89 -0.14 -4.47
CA THR A 121 7.22 -1.11 -5.35
C THR A 121 7.26 -0.69 -6.81
N LEU A 122 7.51 -1.66 -7.68
CA LEU A 122 7.21 -1.59 -9.10
C LEU A 122 5.83 -2.19 -9.32
N GLN A 123 5.01 -1.52 -10.12
CA GLN A 123 3.61 -1.91 -10.31
C GLN A 123 3.19 -1.85 -11.76
N ASP A 124 2.31 -2.77 -12.12
CA ASP A 124 1.61 -2.77 -13.39
C ASP A 124 0.15 -2.37 -13.17
N GLU A 125 -0.36 -1.44 -13.98
CA GLU A 125 -1.76 -1.02 -13.95
C GLU A 125 -2.40 -1.29 -15.32
N TYR A 126 -3.29 -2.28 -15.34
CA TYR A 126 -4.05 -2.68 -16.51
C TYR A 126 -5.25 -1.76 -16.68
N ARG A 127 -5.46 -1.29 -17.91
CA ARG A 127 -6.48 -0.28 -18.22
C ARG A 127 -7.28 -0.67 -19.45
N LEU A 128 -8.59 -0.48 -19.33
CA LEU A 128 -9.56 -0.65 -20.42
C LEU A 128 -10.06 0.71 -20.89
N PRO A 129 -10.46 0.86 -22.16
CA PRO A 129 -11.14 2.06 -22.62
C PRO A 129 -12.44 2.26 -21.83
N ALA A 130 -12.76 3.50 -21.47
CA ALA A 130 -14.03 3.80 -20.82
C ALA A 130 -15.19 3.77 -21.84
N GLU A 131 -16.27 3.06 -21.53
CA GLU A 131 -17.45 2.88 -22.41
C GLU A 131 -18.15 4.19 -22.79
N LYS A 132 -18.07 5.24 -21.95
CA LYS A 132 -18.70 6.54 -22.20
C LYS A 132 -17.66 7.67 -22.17
N LYS A 133 -17.57 8.40 -23.28
CA LYS A 133 -16.95 9.74 -23.35
C LYS A 133 -17.80 10.78 -22.59
N ARG A 134 -18.01 10.60 -21.28
CA ARG A 134 -18.40 11.75 -20.45
C ARG A 134 -17.16 12.64 -20.32
N ARG A 135 -17.30 13.94 -20.58
CA ARG A 135 -16.26 15.00 -20.57
C ARG A 135 -15.33 15.02 -19.34
N VAL A 136 -15.56 14.18 -18.33
CA VAL A 136 -14.92 14.16 -17.00
C VAL A 136 -14.09 12.88 -16.76
N CYS A 137 -14.21 11.84 -17.59
CA CYS A 137 -13.51 10.57 -17.35
C CYS A 137 -12.13 10.56 -18.04
N ARG A 138 -11.12 9.97 -17.38
CA ARG A 138 -9.71 9.90 -17.84
C ARG A 138 -9.49 9.08 -19.13
N GLY A 139 -10.55 8.74 -19.86
CA GLY A 139 -10.53 7.91 -21.07
C GLY A 139 -10.34 6.41 -20.82
N TYR A 140 -10.13 5.99 -19.57
CA TYR A 140 -9.91 4.60 -19.20
C TYR A 140 -10.56 4.25 -17.85
N VAL A 141 -10.74 2.95 -17.62
CA VAL A 141 -11.03 2.33 -16.32
C VAL A 141 -9.84 1.46 -15.94
N VAL A 142 -9.48 1.42 -14.65
CA VAL A 142 -8.46 0.49 -14.16
C VAL A 142 -9.11 -0.87 -14.00
N GLU A 143 -8.62 -1.83 -14.77
CA GLU A 143 -9.04 -3.23 -14.70
C GLU A 143 -8.42 -3.87 -13.45
N ASP A 144 -7.09 -3.83 -13.38
CA ASP A 144 -6.36 -4.42 -12.25
C ASP A 144 -5.03 -3.71 -12.00
N ARG A 145 -4.43 -4.00 -10.85
CA ARG A 145 -3.05 -3.67 -10.51
C ARG A 145 -2.32 -4.91 -10.04
N LEU A 146 -1.09 -5.07 -10.50
CA LEU A 146 -0.19 -6.13 -10.06
C LEU A 146 1.06 -5.54 -9.41
N LEU A 147 1.54 -6.22 -8.37
CA LEU A 147 2.88 -6.05 -7.85
C LEU A 147 3.82 -6.76 -8.81
N ASP A 148 4.73 -6.01 -9.42
CA ASP A 148 5.81 -6.52 -10.27
C ASP A 148 7.01 -6.90 -9.40
N GLU A 149 7.49 -5.96 -8.59
CA GLU A 149 8.68 -6.15 -7.76
C GLU A 149 8.63 -5.28 -6.49
N VAL A 150 9.25 -5.75 -5.41
CA VAL A 150 9.59 -4.94 -4.23
C VAL A 150 11.09 -4.65 -4.29
N THR A 151 11.45 -3.41 -4.61
CA THR A 151 12.84 -2.97 -4.84
C THR A 151 13.55 -2.50 -3.58
N GLY A 152 12.79 -2.20 -2.53
CA GLY A 152 13.35 -1.71 -1.28
C GLY A 152 12.39 -1.85 -0.12
N ARG A 153 12.95 -2.01 1.07
CA ARG A 153 12.22 -2.11 2.34
C ARG A 153 12.91 -1.23 3.37
N ALA A 154 12.15 -0.42 4.09
CA ALA A 154 12.63 0.35 5.22
C ALA A 154 11.69 0.11 6.40
N MET A 155 12.25 -0.31 7.54
CA MET A 155 11.49 -0.59 8.75
C MET A 155 11.71 0.53 9.75
N LEU A 156 10.62 1.08 10.28
CA LEU A 156 10.62 2.19 11.21
C LEU A 156 9.90 1.77 12.49
N ARG A 157 10.57 1.92 13.62
CA ARG A 157 10.04 1.61 14.96
C ARG A 157 10.11 2.82 15.89
N THR A 158 11.06 3.70 15.64
CA THR A 158 11.41 4.82 16.51
C THR A 158 11.54 6.14 15.73
N VAL A 159 11.67 7.24 16.46
CA VAL A 159 12.01 8.55 15.87
C VAL A 159 13.43 8.52 15.28
N ASP A 160 14.36 7.80 15.90
CA ASP A 160 15.74 7.72 15.41
C ASP A 160 15.82 7.04 14.04
N ASP A 161 14.97 6.04 13.79
CA ASP A 161 14.84 5.42 12.48
C ASP A 161 14.40 6.43 11.41
N LEU A 162 13.52 7.39 11.76
CA LEU A 162 13.11 8.47 10.85
C LEU A 162 14.26 9.46 10.61
N LEU A 163 14.99 9.83 11.67
CA LEU A 163 16.12 10.75 11.55
C LEU A 163 17.23 10.16 10.67
N ALA A 164 17.45 8.85 10.76
CA ALA A 164 18.40 8.14 9.91
C ALA A 164 18.03 8.12 8.41
N MET A 165 16.76 8.40 8.06
CA MET A 165 16.33 8.53 6.66
C MET A 165 16.65 9.91 6.06
N LEU A 166 17.00 10.90 6.88
CA LEU A 166 17.32 12.23 6.39
C LEU A 166 18.69 12.23 5.67
N PRO A 167 18.91 13.13 4.70
CA PRO A 167 20.19 13.20 4.00
C PRO A 167 21.29 13.56 5.00
N GLN A 168 22.48 12.97 4.85
CA GLN A 168 23.66 13.47 5.53
C GLN A 168 24.01 14.85 4.93
N SER A 169 24.22 15.84 5.81
CA SER A 169 24.54 17.22 5.43
C SER A 169 25.90 17.34 4.75
#